data_AF-A0A060X9T4-F1
#
_entry.id   AF-A0A060X9T4-F1
#
_cell.length_a   1.000
_cell.length_b   1.000
_cell.length_c   1.000
_cell.angle_alpha   90.00
_cell.angle_beta   90.00
_cell.angle_gamma   90.00
#
_symmetry.space_group_name_H-M   'P 1'
#
loop_
_entity.id
_entity.type
_entity.pdbx_description
1 polymer ?
#
loop_
_entity_poly.entity_id
_entity_poly.type
_entity_poly.pdbx_seq_one_letter_code
_entity_poly.pdbx_strand_id
1 'polypeptide(L)'
;MKTVFLAGGVGHHANGLTKTAGSTTFSNSKPGAAKKLVIKNFKEKPKLPENYTHETWQKLKEAVEAIQNSISIKYNLEELYQAVENLCSHKISAKLYKQLQVVCEDHIKAQIDQFREYLFLCV
;
A
#
# COMPACT_ATOMS: atom_id res chain seq x y z
N MET A 1 13.02 -50.23 43.30
CA MET A 1 13.13 -48.94 44.01
C MET A 1 13.98 -48.00 43.18
N LYS A 2 13.49 -46.78 42.92
CA LYS A 2 14.07 -45.57 42.27
C LYS A 2 13.16 -45.06 41.15
N THR A 3 12.13 -44.29 41.49
CA THR A 3 12.05 -42.80 41.34
C THR A 3 12.31 -42.32 39.92
N VAL A 4 11.22 -42.05 39.19
CA VAL A 4 11.20 -41.24 37.97
C VAL A 4 10.86 -39.81 38.38
N PHE A 5 11.82 -38.90 38.18
CA PHE A 5 11.63 -37.45 38.23
C PHE A 5 11.31 -36.93 36.82
N LEU A 6 10.41 -35.95 36.73
CA LEU A 6 10.20 -35.11 35.55
C LEU A 6 11.38 -34.17 35.33
N ALA A 7 11.79 -33.96 34.07
CA ALA A 7 12.41 -32.73 33.60
C ALA A 7 12.16 -32.56 32.09
N GLY A 8 11.77 -31.35 31.70
CA GLY A 8 11.24 -31.01 30.39
C GLY A 8 12.26 -31.01 29.24
N GLY A 9 11.71 -31.02 28.02
CA GLY A 9 12.44 -30.79 26.79
C GLY A 9 11.58 -29.98 25.82
N VAL A 10 11.92 -28.70 25.65
CA VAL A 10 11.44 -27.90 24.52
C VAL A 10 12.36 -28.22 23.34
N GLY A 11 11.74 -28.62 22.23
CA GLY A 11 12.43 -29.15 21.05
C GLY A 11 13.28 -28.11 20.32
N HIS A 12 14.44 -28.57 19.86
CA HIS A 12 15.21 -27.91 18.81
C HIS A 12 15.26 -28.83 17.61
N HIS A 13 14.47 -28.52 16.57
CA HIS A 13 14.62 -29.10 15.25
C HIS A 13 15.55 -28.21 14.43
N ALA A 14 16.85 -28.52 14.46
CA ALA A 14 17.82 -27.96 13.53
C ALA A 14 18.11 -29.01 12.45
N ASN A 15 17.79 -28.70 11.19
CA ASN A 15 18.21 -29.50 10.05
C ASN A 15 19.35 -28.78 9.33
N GLY A 16 20.50 -29.44 9.26
CA GLY A 16 21.78 -28.85 8.94
C GLY A 16 22.01 -28.52 7.46
N LEU A 17 22.86 -27.53 7.23
CA LEU A 17 23.64 -27.38 6.02
C LEU A 17 25.12 -27.35 6.41
N THR A 18 25.74 -28.52 6.49
CA THR A 18 27.18 -28.67 6.59
C THR A 18 27.76 -28.84 5.20
N LYS A 19 28.46 -27.81 4.69
CA LYS A 19 29.53 -27.98 3.71
C LYS A 19 30.70 -27.06 4.06
N THR A 20 31.87 -27.69 4.04
CA THR A 20 33.15 -27.33 4.62
C THR A 20 33.96 -26.31 3.82
N ALA A 21 34.72 -25.51 4.57
CA ALA A 21 36.07 -25.02 4.26
C ALA A 21 36.36 -24.55 2.82
N GLY A 22 36.06 -23.26 2.58
CA GLY A 22 36.73 -22.43 1.60
C GLY A 22 36.99 -21.08 2.27
N SER A 23 38.10 -20.96 2.98
CA SER A 23 38.60 -19.70 3.54
C SER A 23 38.78 -18.68 2.42
N THR A 24 37.86 -17.72 2.33
CA THR A 24 38.18 -16.39 1.81
C THR A 24 37.78 -15.39 2.87
N THR A 25 38.80 -14.96 3.59
CA THR A 25 38.81 -13.90 4.59
C THR A 25 37.99 -12.71 4.07
N PHE A 26 36.83 -12.42 4.68
CA PHE A 26 36.20 -11.10 4.60
C PHE A 26 37.08 -10.12 5.37
N SER A 27 38.23 -9.81 4.80
CA SER A 27 39.17 -8.86 5.35
C SER A 27 38.79 -7.46 4.86
N ASN A 28 38.49 -6.62 5.84
CA ASN A 28 38.54 -5.16 5.78
C ASN A 28 37.34 -4.45 5.12
N SER A 29 36.17 -4.56 5.73
CA SER A 29 35.17 -3.50 5.64
C SER A 29 35.54 -2.37 6.60
N LYS A 30 36.20 -1.33 6.08
CA LYS A 30 36.17 -0.01 6.72
C LYS A 30 34.70 0.37 6.98
N PRO A 31 34.30 0.77 8.20
CA PRO A 31 32.93 1.19 8.46
C PRO A 31 32.69 2.47 7.65
N GLY A 32 31.96 2.37 6.53
CA GLY A 32 31.63 3.53 5.71
C GLY A 32 31.44 3.29 4.20
N ALA A 33 31.81 2.13 3.65
CA ALA A 33 31.69 1.87 2.21
C ALA A 33 30.65 0.78 1.91
N ALA A 34 29.37 1.14 1.89
CA ALA A 34 28.32 0.27 1.37
C ALA A 34 28.54 0.04 -0.13
N LYS A 35 28.81 -1.21 -0.55
CA LYS A 35 28.95 -1.57 -1.97
C LYS A 35 27.57 -1.58 -2.63
N LYS A 36 27.33 -0.66 -3.55
CA LYS A 36 26.11 -0.56 -4.36
C LYS A 36 25.91 -1.84 -5.19
N LEU A 37 24.81 -2.56 -4.94
CA LEU A 37 24.41 -3.70 -5.74
C LEU A 37 23.80 -3.23 -7.07
N VAL A 38 24.19 -3.87 -8.17
CA VAL A 38 23.70 -3.55 -9.53
C VAL A 38 23.04 -4.81 -10.11
N ILE A 39 21.79 -4.70 -10.53
CA ILE A 39 21.07 -5.77 -11.22
C ILE A 39 21.50 -5.77 -12.69
N LYS A 40 22.17 -6.84 -13.14
CA LYS A 40 22.58 -7.02 -14.53
C LYS A 40 21.32 -7.18 -15.40
N ASN A 41 21.24 -6.45 -16.52
CA ASN A 41 20.09 -6.37 -17.44
C ASN A 41 18.89 -5.52 -17.00
N PHE A 42 18.99 -4.69 -15.95
CA PHE A 42 17.94 -3.72 -15.60
C PHE A 42 18.02 -2.48 -16.51
N LYS A 43 17.52 -2.60 -17.75
CA LYS A 43 17.63 -1.53 -18.76
C LYS A 43 16.68 -0.36 -18.50
N GLU A 44 15.44 -0.61 -18.10
CA GLU A 44 14.48 0.43 -17.72
C GLU A 44 13.51 -0.08 -16.66
N LYS A 45 13.08 0.81 -15.76
CA LYS A 45 11.97 0.52 -14.84
C LYS A 45 10.71 0.30 -15.68
N PRO A 46 9.97 -0.82 -15.50
CA PRO A 46 8.69 -1.00 -16.17
C PRO A 46 7.81 0.22 -15.93
N LYS A 47 7.42 0.90 -17.02
CA LYS A 47 6.49 2.02 -16.93
C LYS A 47 5.10 1.43 -16.75
N LEU A 48 4.39 1.98 -15.78
CA LEU A 48 3.00 1.63 -15.56
C LEU A 48 2.19 2.01 -16.82
N PRO A 49 1.23 1.18 -17.26
CA PRO A 49 0.34 1.54 -18.35
C PRO A 49 -0.38 2.85 -18.07
N GLU A 50 -0.57 3.69 -19.08
CA GLU A 50 -1.20 5.01 -18.93
C GLU A 50 -2.63 4.90 -18.37
N ASN A 51 -3.34 3.83 -18.74
CA ASN A 51 -4.71 3.55 -18.31
C ASN A 51 -4.83 3.31 -16.80
N TYR A 52 -3.80 2.76 -16.16
CA TYR A 52 -3.83 2.40 -14.74
C TYR A 52 -4.14 3.62 -13.87
N THR A 53 -3.58 4.78 -14.21
CA THR A 53 -3.79 6.00 -13.42
C THR A 53 -5.27 6.39 -13.42
N HIS A 54 -5.92 6.32 -14.58
CA HIS A 54 -7.32 6.67 -14.72
C HIS A 54 -8.22 5.66 -14.02
N GLU A 55 -8.01 4.37 -14.25
CA GLU A 55 -8.82 3.29 -13.65
C GLU A 55 -8.70 3.28 -12.12
N THR A 56 -7.48 3.47 -11.59
CA THR A 56 -7.26 3.53 -10.14
C THR A 56 -7.94 4.75 -9.53
N TRP A 57 -7.91 5.89 -10.22
CA TRP A 57 -8.64 7.08 -9.79
C TRP A 57 -10.17 6.87 -9.82
N GLN A 58 -10.72 6.25 -10.87
CA GLN A 58 -12.14 5.93 -10.94
C GLN A 58 -12.58 5.06 -9.76
N LYS A 59 -11.80 4.03 -9.44
CA LYS A 59 -12.03 3.15 -8.27
C LYS A 59 -12.11 3.94 -6.97
N LEU A 60 -11.19 4.90 -6.75
CA LEU A 60 -11.18 5.76 -5.57
C LEU A 60 -12.37 6.72 -5.56
N LYS A 61 -12.70 7.33 -6.70
CA LYS A 61 -13.85 8.22 -6.84
C LYS A 61 -15.17 7.52 -6.52
N GLU A 62 -15.38 6.31 -7.06
CA GLU A 62 -16.56 5.50 -6.75
C GLU A 62 -16.66 5.17 -5.25
N ALA A 63 -15.53 4.87 -4.60
CA ALA A 63 -15.52 4.63 -3.15
C ALA A 63 -15.88 5.89 -2.35
N VAL A 64 -15.37 7.06 -2.74
CA VAL A 64 -15.70 8.34 -2.11
C VAL A 64 -17.18 8.69 -2.29
N GLU A 65 -17.71 8.52 -3.50
CA GLU A 65 -19.13 8.75 -3.80
C GLU A 65 -20.04 7.77 -3.03
N ALA A 66 -19.64 6.50 -2.88
CA ALA A 66 -20.37 5.55 -2.06
C ALA A 66 -20.46 6.02 -0.61
N ILE A 67 -19.35 6.48 -0.03
CA ILE A 67 -19.32 7.04 1.34
C ILE A 67 -20.25 8.27 1.45
N GLN A 68 -20.15 9.20 0.51
CA GLN A 68 -20.97 10.42 0.47
C GLN A 68 -22.47 10.12 0.42
N ASN A 69 -22.86 9.08 -0.32
CA ASN A 69 -24.26 8.66 -0.43
C ASN A 69 -24.69 7.67 0.68
N SER A 70 -23.83 7.38 1.65
CA SER A 70 -24.07 6.35 2.69
C SER A 70 -24.36 4.96 2.09
N ILE A 71 -23.73 4.63 0.97
CA ILE A 71 -23.83 3.34 0.27
C ILE A 71 -22.61 2.47 0.62
N SER A 72 -22.79 1.16 0.62
CA SER A 72 -21.71 0.19 0.79
C SER A 72 -20.66 0.30 -0.32
N ILE A 73 -19.38 0.27 0.06
CA ILE A 73 -18.25 0.32 -0.86
C ILE A 73 -18.06 -1.09 -1.47
N LYS A 74 -17.96 -1.17 -2.80
CA LYS A 74 -17.78 -2.44 -3.53
C LYS A 74 -16.38 -3.05 -3.35
N TYR A 75 -15.41 -2.23 -2.98
CA TYR A 75 -13.99 -2.58 -2.92
C TYR A 75 -13.50 -2.75 -1.47
N ASN A 76 -12.50 -3.61 -1.27
CA ASN A 76 -11.84 -3.76 0.03
C ASN A 76 -11.00 -2.52 0.36
N LEU A 77 -11.01 -2.11 1.63
CA LEU A 77 -10.23 -0.97 2.13
C LEU A 77 -8.72 -1.11 1.85
N GLU A 78 -8.14 -2.30 2.01
CA GLU A 78 -6.71 -2.54 1.76
C GLU A 78 -6.34 -2.25 0.30
N GLU A 79 -7.21 -2.67 -0.64
CA GLU A 79 -7.00 -2.38 -2.06
C GLU A 79 -7.05 -0.88 -2.36
N LEU A 80 -7.92 -0.14 -1.65
CA LEU A 80 -8.02 1.32 -1.80
C LEU A 80 -6.78 2.02 -1.21
N TYR A 81 -6.24 1.55 -0.09
CA TYR A 81 -4.99 2.07 0.47
C TYR A 81 -3.82 1.85 -0.48
N GLN A 82 -3.68 0.64 -1.02
CA GLN A 82 -2.62 0.30 -1.96
C GLN A 82 -2.74 1.09 -3.27
N ALA A 83 -3.96 1.31 -3.76
CA ALA A 83 -4.24 2.15 -4.92
C ALA A 83 -3.71 3.58 -4.73
N VAL A 84 -3.97 4.19 -3.57
CA VAL A 84 -3.46 5.53 -3.23
C VAL A 84 -1.94 5.53 -3.13
N GLU A 85 -1.35 4.54 -2.46
CA GLU A 85 0.11 4.41 -2.33
C GLU A 85 0.81 4.32 -3.70
N ASN A 86 0.25 3.52 -4.62
CA ASN A 86 0.78 3.36 -5.98
C ASN A 86 0.74 4.68 -6.76
N LEU A 87 -0.37 5.42 -6.68
CA LEU A 87 -0.48 6.73 -7.35
C LEU A 87 0.52 7.76 -6.77
N CYS A 88 0.70 7.77 -5.45
CA CYS A 88 1.65 8.65 -4.79
C CYS A 88 3.11 8.30 -5.14
N SER A 89 3.44 7.01 -5.18
CA SER A 89 4.77 6.50 -5.56
C SER A 89 5.16 6.88 -6.99
N HIS A 90 4.17 7.08 -7.86
CA HIS A 90 4.36 7.49 -9.26
C HIS A 90 4.27 9.00 -9.49
N LYS A 91 4.38 9.83 -8.43
CA LYS A 91 4.37 11.30 -8.51
C LYS A 91 3.06 11.90 -9.01
N ILE A 92 1.94 11.18 -8.86
CA ILE A 92 0.60 11.63 -9.26
C ILE A 92 -0.15 12.27 -8.07
N SER A 93 0.49 12.36 -6.91
CA SER A 93 -0.10 12.88 -5.65
C SER A 93 -0.71 14.28 -5.79
N ALA A 94 -0.04 15.21 -6.48
CA ALA A 94 -0.54 16.58 -6.66
C ALA A 94 -1.84 16.61 -7.47
N LYS A 95 -1.96 15.75 -8.49
CA LYS A 95 -3.18 15.61 -9.28
C LYS A 95 -4.27 14.94 -8.45
N LEU A 96 -3.94 13.86 -7.75
CA LEU A 96 -4.85 13.11 -6.89
C LEU A 96 -5.53 14.01 -5.85
N TYR A 97 -4.75 14.86 -5.16
CA TYR A 97 -5.27 15.79 -4.18
C TYR A 97 -6.29 16.76 -4.77
N LYS A 98 -5.96 17.40 -5.90
CA LYS A 98 -6.87 18.33 -6.58
C LYS A 98 -8.16 17.65 -7.02
N GLN A 99 -8.07 16.43 -7.55
CA GLN A 99 -9.26 15.70 -7.96
C GLN A 99 -10.15 15.32 -6.77
N LEU A 100 -9.56 14.88 -5.66
CA LEU A 100 -10.30 14.59 -4.43
C LEU A 100 -10.98 15.84 -3.86
N GLN A 101 -10.27 16.97 -3.86
CA GLN A 101 -10.83 18.25 -3.44
C GLN A 101 -12.08 18.62 -4.24
N VAL A 102 -12.01 18.51 -5.57
CA VAL A 102 -13.17 18.79 -6.45
C VAL A 102 -14.36 17.90 -6.13
N VAL A 103 -14.14 16.58 -5.96
CA VAL A 103 -15.22 15.63 -5.63
C VAL A 103 -15.90 15.98 -4.29
N CYS A 104 -15.13 16.43 -3.30
CA CYS A 104 -15.68 16.89 -2.03
C CYS A 104 -16.43 18.22 -2.15
N GLU A 105 -15.87 19.19 -2.88
CA GLU A 105 -16.50 20.50 -3.09
C GLU A 105 -17.84 20.38 -3.84
N ASP A 106 -17.87 19.55 -4.88
CA ASP A 106 -19.08 19.33 -5.67
C ASP A 106 -20.18 18.66 -4.85
N HIS A 107 -19.81 17.70 -3.99
CA HIS A 107 -20.76 17.08 -3.06
C HIS A 107 -21.36 18.09 -2.07
N ILE A 108 -20.53 18.97 -1.49
CA ILE A 108 -21.01 20.00 -0.56
C ILE A 108 -21.94 21.00 -1.26
N LYS A 109 -21.59 21.45 -2.47
CA LYS A 109 -22.45 22.34 -3.26
C LYS A 109 -23.80 21.70 -3.56
N ALA A 110 -23.81 20.45 -4.01
CA ALA A 110 -25.03 19.71 -4.28
C ALA A 110 -25.92 19.57 -3.04
N GLN A 111 -25.32 19.32 -1.87
CA GLN A 111 -26.07 19.30 -0.61
C GLN A 111 -26.69 20.67 -0.27
N ILE A 112 -25.98 21.78 -0.49
CA ILE A 112 -26.52 23.14 -0.27
C ILE A 112 -27.69 23.44 -1.22
N ASP A 113 -27.56 23.08 -2.50
CA ASP A 113 -28.61 23.30 -3.49
C ASP A 113 -29.87 22.49 -3.14
N GLN A 114 -29.69 21.24 -2.70
CA GLN A 114 -30.78 20.43 -2.17
C GLN A 114 -31.49 21.15 -1.01
N PHE A 115 -30.77 21.69 -0.03
CA PHE A 115 -31.40 22.42 1.07
C PHE A 115 -32.15 23.69 0.61
N ARG A 116 -31.65 24.41 -0.40
CA ARG A 116 -32.33 25.59 -0.95
C ARG A 116 -33.65 25.22 -1.63
N GLU A 117 -33.66 24.18 -2.45
CA GLU A 117 -34.88 23.76 -3.16
C GLU A 117 -35.95 23.21 -2.21
N TYR A 118 -35.55 22.45 -1.19
CA TYR A 118 -36.48 21.99 -0.14
C TYR A 118 -37.15 23.14 0.62
N LEU A 119 -36.45 24.26 0.82
CA LEU A 119 -37.03 25.45 1.45
C LEU A 119 -38.05 26.16 0.55
N PHE A 120 -37.87 26.12 -0.77
CA PHE A 120 -38.80 26.71 -1.74
C PHE A 120 -40.06 25.86 -1.97
N LEU A 121 -39.99 24.53 -1.81
CA LEU A 121 -41.16 23.63 -1.94
C LEU A 121 -42.06 23.61 -0.70
N CYS A 122 -41.56 24.08 0.45
CA CYS A 122 -42.29 24.12 1.71
C CYS A 122 -42.99 25.47 1.99
N VAL A 123 -42.79 26.47 1.13
CA VAL A 123 -43.42 27.81 1.20
C VAL A 123 -44.44 27.94 0.08
#